data_AF-A0A8H8DAW8-F1
#
_entry.id   AF-A0A8H8DAW8-F1
#
_cell.length_a   1.000
_cell.length_b   1.000
_cell.length_c   1.000
_cell.angle_alpha   90.00
_cell.angle_beta   90.00
_cell.angle_gamma   90.00
#
_symmetry.space_group_name_H-M   'P 1'
#
loop_
_entity.id
_entity.type
_entity.pdbx_description
1 polymer ?
#
loop_
_entity_poly.entity_id
_entity_poly.type
_entity_poly.pdbx_seq_one_letter_code
_entity_poly.pdbx_strand_id
1 'polypeptide(L)'
;MTDANSTTKPTPDAWLKHYEPKYIEEVNIFPNITVFNRKLYTFGPSDGEVYIKFKSHDKSITCYDELCYLETIACGIRIDENRHVVYIHVGDKWAAIGEVSERFIEKNELNSFGGGPRSIGDHKVVPLKEIYNPAERISAKELCDSAYDRIEYGFDKYYKQIQQGNA
;
A
#
# COMPACT_ATOMS: atom_id res chain seq x y z
N MET A 1 10.84 29.24 -35.30
CA MET A 1 9.72 29.73 -34.47
C MET A 1 8.50 29.04 -35.03
N THR A 2 7.81 28.09 -34.42
CA THR A 2 7.53 27.63 -33.04
C THR A 2 6.92 26.23 -33.25
N ASP A 3 6.89 25.23 -32.38
CA ASP A 3 7.46 24.91 -31.09
C ASP A 3 7.47 23.37 -31.06
N ALA A 4 8.46 22.79 -30.39
CA ALA A 4 8.47 21.36 -30.14
C ALA A 4 7.21 20.98 -29.35
N ASN A 5 6.51 19.95 -29.80
CA ASN A 5 5.57 19.20 -28.97
C ASN A 5 6.36 18.61 -27.80
N SER A 6 6.54 19.41 -26.76
CA SER A 6 6.95 18.98 -25.44
C SER A 6 5.77 18.24 -24.82
N THR A 7 5.53 17.02 -25.28
CA THR A 7 4.82 16.02 -24.48
C THR A 7 5.76 15.65 -23.34
N THR A 8 5.81 16.50 -22.31
CA THR A 8 6.33 16.12 -21.00
C THR A 8 5.61 14.85 -20.61
N LYS A 9 6.33 13.73 -20.56
CA LYS A 9 5.84 12.53 -19.88
C LYS A 9 5.35 12.99 -18.51
N PRO A 10 4.15 12.59 -18.06
CA PRO A 10 3.74 12.84 -16.69
C PRO A 10 4.86 12.32 -15.79
N THR A 11 5.44 13.18 -14.96
CA THR A 11 6.50 12.77 -14.07
C THR A 11 5.91 11.79 -13.04
N PRO A 12 6.50 10.61 -12.81
CA PRO A 12 6.03 9.66 -11.80
C PRO A 12 5.79 10.31 -10.43
N ASP A 13 6.55 11.36 -10.12
CA ASP A 13 6.45 12.10 -8.86
C ASP A 13 5.19 12.95 -8.71
N ALA A 14 4.44 13.21 -9.78
CA ALA A 14 3.19 13.95 -9.70
C ALA A 14 2.16 13.20 -8.82
N TRP A 15 2.17 11.87 -8.87
CA TRP A 15 1.38 11.01 -7.99
C TRP A 15 1.76 11.10 -6.52
N LEU A 16 2.95 11.62 -6.23
CA LEU A 16 3.51 11.77 -4.90
C LEU A 16 3.62 13.24 -4.48
N LYS A 17 3.08 14.17 -5.28
CA LYS A 17 3.16 15.62 -5.03
C LYS A 17 2.66 16.02 -3.64
N HIS A 18 1.69 15.29 -3.11
CA HIS A 18 1.07 15.54 -1.81
C HIS A 18 1.36 14.45 -0.77
N TYR A 19 2.22 13.50 -1.12
CA TYR A 19 2.59 12.39 -0.27
C TYR A 19 3.76 12.79 0.61
N GLU A 20 3.59 12.66 1.93
CA GLU A 20 4.64 12.96 2.89
C GLU A 20 5.14 11.66 3.53
N PRO A 21 6.25 11.07 3.04
CA PRO A 21 6.64 9.72 3.44
C PRO A 21 7.17 9.65 4.87
N LYS A 22 6.67 8.67 5.61
CA LYS A 22 7.33 8.05 6.76
C LYS A 22 7.85 6.67 6.33
N TYR A 23 9.17 6.52 6.28
CA TYR A 23 9.82 5.28 5.86
C TYR A 23 9.64 4.19 6.92
N ILE A 24 9.48 2.96 6.45
CA ILE A 24 9.39 1.77 7.29
C ILE A 24 10.74 1.06 7.23
N GLU A 25 11.28 0.71 8.39
CA GLU A 25 12.52 -0.05 8.48
C GLU A 25 12.30 -1.49 7.99
N GLU A 26 13.23 -2.00 7.18
CA GLU A 26 13.22 -3.38 6.69
C GLU A 26 13.77 -4.34 7.76
N VAL A 27 12.99 -4.55 8.81
CA VAL A 27 13.31 -5.50 9.88
C VAL A 27 12.45 -6.76 9.76
N ASN A 28 13.01 -7.90 10.13
CA ASN A 28 12.23 -9.12 10.27
C ASN A 28 11.28 -8.96 11.48
N ILE A 29 9.98 -8.92 11.22
CA ILE A 29 8.94 -8.75 12.26
C ILE A 29 8.41 -10.08 12.77
N PHE A 30 8.84 -11.22 12.24
CA PHE A 30 8.51 -12.53 12.81
C PHE A 30 9.15 -12.68 14.22
N PRO A 31 8.44 -13.22 15.23
CA PRO A 31 7.10 -13.83 15.21
C PRO A 31 5.94 -12.87 15.55
N ASN A 32 6.15 -11.54 15.54
CA ASN A 32 5.20 -10.52 16.02
C ASN A 32 4.06 -10.21 15.03
N ILE A 33 3.60 -11.20 14.26
CA ILE A 33 2.56 -11.05 13.23
C ILE A 33 1.26 -11.72 13.64
N THR A 34 0.13 -11.19 13.14
CA THR A 34 -1.21 -11.71 13.43
C THR A 34 -2.02 -11.98 12.16
N VAL A 35 -3.05 -12.81 12.27
CA VAL A 35 -4.00 -13.02 11.15
C VAL A 35 -4.79 -11.74 10.85
N PHE A 36 -5.10 -10.93 11.86
CA PHE A 36 -5.89 -9.69 11.74
C PHE A 36 -5.26 -8.68 10.77
N ASN A 37 -3.93 -8.54 10.82
CA ASN A 37 -3.16 -7.58 10.02
C ASN A 37 -2.37 -8.24 8.87
N ARG A 38 -2.72 -9.47 8.49
CA ARG A 38 -1.98 -10.27 7.51
C ARG A 38 -1.71 -9.55 6.19
N LYS A 39 -2.60 -8.67 5.75
CA LYS A 39 -2.46 -7.88 4.51
C LYS A 39 -1.26 -6.92 4.50
N LEU A 40 -0.76 -6.53 5.67
CA LEU A 40 0.44 -5.69 5.76
C LEU A 40 1.74 -6.47 5.59
N TYR A 41 1.69 -7.77 5.80
CA TYR A 41 2.89 -8.59 5.86
C TYR A 41 3.17 -9.27 4.52
N THR A 42 4.45 -9.53 4.30
CA THR A 42 4.92 -10.37 3.21
C THR A 42 6.05 -11.25 3.70
N PHE A 43 6.03 -12.48 3.23
CA PHE A 43 6.99 -13.51 3.62
C PHE A 43 8.16 -13.46 2.65
N GLY A 44 9.36 -13.49 3.22
CA GLY A 44 10.61 -13.50 2.50
C GLY A 44 10.84 -14.77 1.70
N PRO A 45 11.95 -14.82 0.95
CA PRO A 45 12.40 -16.05 0.30
C PRO A 45 12.93 -17.09 1.30
N SER A 46 13.29 -16.69 2.52
CA SER A 46 13.81 -17.59 3.56
C SER A 46 12.77 -17.86 4.64
N ASP A 47 12.76 -19.10 5.17
CA ASP A 47 11.90 -19.51 6.27
C ASP A 47 12.01 -18.56 7.47
N GLY A 48 10.86 -18.12 7.98
CA GLY A 48 10.79 -17.27 9.17
C GLY A 48 11.13 -15.81 8.92
N GLU A 49 11.30 -15.41 7.66
CA GLU A 49 11.52 -14.02 7.29
C GLU A 49 10.18 -13.35 6.93
N VAL A 50 9.78 -12.34 7.70
CA VAL A 50 8.53 -11.60 7.45
C VAL A 50 8.80 -10.11 7.61
N TYR A 51 8.28 -9.29 6.69
CA TYR A 51 8.46 -7.85 6.69
C TYR A 51 7.16 -7.14 6.29
N ILE A 52 7.11 -5.83 6.53
CA ILE A 52 5.98 -5.00 6.10
C ILE A 52 6.13 -4.73 4.60
N LYS A 53 5.06 -4.89 3.84
CA LYS A 53 5.07 -4.76 2.37
C LYS A 53 5.35 -3.35 1.85
N PHE A 54 5.25 -2.35 2.71
CA PHE A 54 5.42 -0.95 2.37
C PHE A 54 6.86 -0.51 2.62
N LYS A 55 7.43 0.23 1.66
CA LYS A 55 8.69 1.00 1.84
C LYS A 55 8.45 2.21 2.73
N SER A 56 7.30 2.85 2.54
CA SER A 56 6.90 4.03 3.29
C SER A 56 5.38 4.17 3.28
N HIS A 57 4.83 4.86 4.27
CA HIS A 57 3.42 5.26 4.32
C HIS A 57 3.30 6.76 4.56
N ASP A 58 2.12 7.36 4.36
CA ASP A 58 1.94 8.80 4.59
C ASP A 58 2.10 9.09 6.08
N LYS A 59 2.81 10.16 6.44
CA LYS A 59 3.11 10.51 7.83
C LYS A 59 1.87 10.79 8.67
N SER A 60 0.72 11.11 8.05
CA SER A 60 -0.52 11.33 8.78
C SER A 60 -1.13 10.02 9.31
N ILE A 61 -0.68 8.87 8.79
CA ILE A 61 -1.07 7.54 9.28
C ILE A 61 -0.23 7.25 10.52
N THR A 62 -0.91 7.02 11.63
CA THR A 62 -0.30 7.03 12.97
C THR A 62 0.07 5.64 13.49
N CYS A 63 -0.60 4.59 13.02
CA CYS A 63 -0.32 3.20 13.40
C CYS A 63 -0.54 2.19 12.26
N TYR A 64 -0.11 0.95 12.47
CA TYR A 64 -0.28 -0.11 11.46
C TYR A 64 -1.71 -0.61 11.33
N ASP A 65 -2.55 -0.55 12.37
CA ASP A 65 -3.97 -0.92 12.22
C ASP A 65 -4.69 0.04 11.26
N GLU A 66 -4.37 1.34 11.36
CA GLU A 66 -4.84 2.37 10.44
C GLU A 66 -4.33 2.13 9.01
N LEU A 67 -3.04 1.83 8.85
CA LEU A 67 -2.48 1.49 7.54
C LEU A 67 -3.14 0.24 6.93
N CYS A 68 -3.41 -0.80 7.73
CA CYS A 68 -4.07 -2.03 7.28
C CYS A 68 -5.52 -1.77 6.86
N TYR A 69 -6.23 -0.91 7.59
CA TYR A 69 -7.58 -0.49 7.24
C TYR A 69 -7.61 0.27 5.91
N LEU A 70 -6.77 1.30 5.78
CA LEU A 70 -6.68 2.11 4.56
C LEU A 70 -6.31 1.25 3.35
N GLU A 71 -5.37 0.32 3.52
CA GLU A 71 -5.01 -0.62 2.45
C GLU A 71 -6.18 -1.51 2.01
N THR A 72 -7.10 -1.85 2.92
CA THR A 72 -8.25 -2.70 2.58
C THR A 72 -9.20 -2.04 1.58
N ILE A 73 -9.29 -0.72 1.62
CA ILE A 73 -10.12 0.08 0.71
C ILE A 73 -9.30 0.76 -0.40
N ALA A 74 -8.03 0.40 -0.52
CA ALA A 74 -7.10 1.00 -1.47
C ALA A 74 -6.96 0.20 -2.77
N CYS A 75 -6.29 0.82 -3.73
CA CYS A 75 -5.83 0.20 -4.96
C CYS A 75 -4.33 0.48 -5.16
N GLY A 76 -3.62 -0.51 -5.72
CA GLY A 76 -2.22 -0.37 -6.12
C GLY A 76 -2.12 0.07 -7.57
N ILE A 77 -1.31 1.10 -7.84
CA ILE A 77 -1.03 1.59 -9.19
C ILE A 77 0.47 1.54 -9.44
N ARG A 78 0.85 0.96 -10.58
CA ARG A 78 2.19 1.07 -11.15
C ARG A 78 2.34 2.47 -11.75
N ILE A 79 3.22 3.28 -11.17
CA ILE A 79 3.46 4.67 -11.62
C ILE A 79 4.78 4.82 -12.39
N ASP A 80 5.66 3.81 -12.31
CA ASP A 80 6.91 3.70 -13.06
C ASP A 80 7.30 2.21 -13.22
N GLU A 81 8.39 1.92 -13.93
CA GLU A 81 8.90 0.58 -14.19
C GLU A 81 8.99 -0.28 -12.92
N ASN A 82 9.48 0.29 -11.81
CA ASN A 82 9.69 -0.42 -10.55
C ASN A 82 9.00 0.24 -9.36
N ARG A 83 7.99 1.08 -9.60
CA ARG A 83 7.33 1.82 -8.51
C ARG A 83 5.84 1.55 -8.49
N HIS A 84 5.41 0.98 -7.37
CA HIS A 84 4.01 0.75 -7.07
C HIS A 84 3.63 1.58 -5.86
N VAL A 85 2.55 2.34 -6.00
CA VAL A 85 2.02 3.16 -4.92
C VAL A 85 0.58 2.77 -4.68
N VAL A 86 0.20 2.79 -3.41
CA VAL A 86 -1.12 2.44 -2.94
C VAL A 86 -1.89 3.72 -2.65
N TYR A 87 -3.11 3.80 -3.17
CA TYR A 87 -3.96 4.99 -3.08
C TYR A 87 -5.38 4.62 -2.64
N ILE A 88 -6.02 5.54 -1.95
CA ILE A 88 -7.47 5.54 -1.76
C ILE A 88 -8.09 6.63 -2.64
N HIS A 89 -9.38 6.49 -2.95
CA HIS A 89 -10.12 7.53 -3.67
C HIS A 89 -11.50 7.74 -3.08
N VAL A 90 -11.97 8.99 -3.12
CA VAL A 90 -13.33 9.38 -2.73
C VAL A 90 -13.85 10.30 -3.82
N GLY A 91 -14.85 9.84 -4.56
CA GLY A 91 -15.30 10.52 -5.78
C GLY A 91 -14.18 10.58 -6.83
N ASP A 92 -13.86 11.79 -7.31
CA ASP A 92 -12.82 12.09 -8.29
C ASP A 92 -11.42 12.31 -7.67
N LYS A 93 -11.34 12.40 -6.34
CA LYS A 93 -10.12 12.70 -5.60
C LYS A 93 -9.35 11.45 -5.21
N TRP A 94 -8.04 11.50 -5.39
CA TRP A 94 -7.11 10.40 -5.11
C TRP A 94 -6.03 10.86 -4.11
N ALA A 95 -5.68 10.01 -3.15
CA ALA A 95 -4.56 10.29 -2.25
C ALA A 95 -3.69 9.06 -2.02
N ALA A 96 -2.37 9.27 -2.02
CA ALA A 96 -1.39 8.22 -1.73
C ALA A 96 -1.42 7.88 -0.24
N ILE A 97 -1.40 6.59 0.08
CA ILE A 97 -1.23 6.11 1.46
C ILE A 97 0.15 5.49 1.69
N GLY A 98 0.84 5.02 0.64
CA GLY A 98 2.18 4.47 0.78
C GLY A 98 2.78 3.93 -0.52
N GLU A 99 4.10 3.83 -0.55
CA GLU A 99 4.87 3.20 -1.63
C GLU A 99 5.24 1.76 -1.20
N VAL A 100 5.08 0.82 -2.12
CA VAL A 100 5.36 -0.61 -1.90
C VAL A 100 6.87 -0.85 -1.92
N SER A 101 7.37 -1.77 -1.10
CA SER A 101 8.80 -2.11 -1.09
C SER A 101 9.21 -2.92 -2.32
N GLU A 102 10.45 -2.71 -2.77
CA GLU A 102 11.06 -3.45 -3.88
C GLU A 102 10.99 -4.95 -3.62
N ARG A 103 11.29 -5.35 -2.38
CA ARG A 103 11.23 -6.75 -1.97
C ARG A 103 9.83 -7.35 -2.08
N PHE A 104 8.75 -6.59 -1.83
CA PHE A 104 7.39 -7.06 -2.09
C PHE A 104 7.10 -7.16 -3.59
N ILE A 105 7.55 -6.19 -4.38
CA ILE A 105 7.40 -6.17 -5.84
C ILE A 105 8.05 -7.41 -6.45
N GLU A 106 9.28 -7.73 -6.07
CA GLU A 106 10.04 -8.89 -6.55
C GLU A 106 9.39 -10.21 -6.12
N LYS A 107 9.10 -10.38 -4.82
CA LYS A 107 8.55 -11.62 -4.27
C LYS A 107 7.21 -12.01 -4.89
N ASN A 108 6.39 -11.01 -5.25
CA ASN A 108 5.07 -11.23 -5.82
C ASN A 108 5.05 -11.02 -7.35
N GLU A 109 6.22 -10.84 -7.97
CA GLU A 109 6.36 -10.63 -9.41
C GLU A 109 5.43 -9.53 -9.94
N LEU A 110 5.25 -8.43 -9.19
CA LEU A 110 4.22 -7.45 -9.52
C LEU A 110 4.41 -6.83 -10.91
N ASN A 111 5.66 -6.68 -11.32
CA ASN A 111 6.03 -6.15 -12.64
C ASN A 111 5.67 -7.09 -13.80
N SER A 112 5.39 -8.37 -13.52
CA SER A 112 5.03 -9.40 -14.50
C SER A 112 3.53 -9.40 -14.83
N PHE A 113 2.68 -8.85 -13.95
CA PHE A 113 1.27 -8.67 -14.27
C PHE A 113 1.13 -7.57 -15.33
N GLY A 114 0.45 -7.88 -16.44
CA GLY A 114 0.25 -6.93 -17.55
C GLY A 114 -0.36 -5.61 -17.08
N GLY A 115 0.15 -4.49 -17.61
CA GLY A 115 -0.22 -3.14 -17.20
C GLY A 115 1.00 -2.25 -17.12
N GLY A 116 1.15 -1.35 -18.09
CA GLY A 116 2.22 -0.35 -18.07
C GLY A 116 2.00 0.70 -16.97
N PRO A 117 3.01 1.55 -16.72
CA PRO A 117 2.85 2.72 -15.86
C PRO A 117 1.63 3.55 -16.24
N ARG A 118 0.79 3.91 -15.26
CA ARG A 118 -0.39 4.75 -15.49
C ARG A 118 -0.06 6.23 -15.44
N SER A 119 -0.68 7.00 -16.32
CA SER A 119 -0.63 8.47 -16.31
C SER A 119 -1.45 9.02 -15.15
N ILE A 120 -0.97 10.09 -14.52
CA ILE A 120 -1.71 10.85 -13.50
C ILE A 120 -2.77 11.79 -14.09
N GLY A 121 -2.67 12.15 -15.37
CA GLY A 121 -3.49 13.22 -15.96
C GLY A 121 -5.00 13.00 -15.85
N ASP A 122 -5.42 11.75 -15.64
CA ASP A 122 -6.82 11.35 -15.51
C ASP A 122 -7.36 11.51 -14.08
N HIS A 123 -6.52 11.90 -13.11
CA HIS A 123 -6.83 11.84 -11.69
C HIS A 123 -6.52 13.15 -10.95
N LYS A 124 -7.41 13.53 -10.04
CA LYS A 124 -7.21 14.67 -9.14
C LYS A 124 -6.51 14.20 -7.86
N VAL A 125 -5.18 14.25 -7.86
CA VAL A 125 -4.38 13.88 -6.68
C VAL A 125 -4.39 15.01 -5.66
N VAL A 126 -4.71 14.67 -4.41
CA VAL A 126 -4.85 15.59 -3.27
C VAL A 126 -4.09 15.06 -2.04
N PRO A 127 -3.81 15.90 -1.03
CA PRO A 127 -3.34 15.43 0.27
C PRO A 127 -4.33 14.45 0.92
N LEU A 128 -3.82 13.43 1.62
CA LEU A 128 -4.65 12.40 2.27
C LEU A 128 -5.72 13.02 3.19
N LYS A 129 -5.34 14.05 3.94
CA LYS A 129 -6.24 14.80 4.85
C LYS A 129 -7.49 15.41 4.19
N GLU A 130 -7.53 15.56 2.87
CA GLU A 130 -8.71 16.09 2.16
C GLU A 130 -9.83 15.07 1.97
N ILE A 131 -9.50 13.78 2.01
CA ILE A 131 -10.45 12.69 1.75
C ILE A 131 -10.51 11.66 2.87
N TYR A 132 -9.57 11.72 3.80
CA TYR A 132 -9.54 10.91 5.01
C TYR A 132 -9.15 11.83 6.16
N ASN A 133 -9.99 11.92 7.19
CA ASN A 133 -9.72 12.77 8.37
C ASN A 133 -9.11 11.92 9.49
N PRO A 134 -7.80 12.02 9.78
CA PRO A 134 -7.17 11.23 10.85
C PRO A 134 -7.70 11.59 12.26
N ALA A 135 -8.29 12.78 12.43
CA ALA A 135 -8.88 13.20 13.70
C ALA A 135 -10.22 12.48 13.98
N GLU A 136 -10.94 12.13 12.93
CA GLU A 136 -12.07 11.20 12.97
C GLU A 136 -11.50 9.79 12.81
N ARG A 137 -10.81 9.32 13.86
CA ARG A 137 -10.18 8.00 13.86
C ARG A 137 -11.18 6.92 13.43
N ILE A 138 -10.64 5.89 12.79
CA ILE A 138 -11.37 4.66 12.48
C ILE A 138 -11.97 4.11 13.78
N SER A 139 -13.27 3.83 13.76
CA SER A 139 -13.95 3.25 14.91
C SER A 139 -13.48 1.80 15.15
N ALA A 140 -13.60 1.33 16.39
CA ALA A 140 -13.33 -0.07 16.71
C ALA A 140 -14.20 -1.02 15.86
N LYS A 141 -15.43 -0.61 15.53
CA LYS A 141 -16.34 -1.39 14.68
C LYS A 141 -15.77 -1.54 13.26
N GLU A 142 -15.32 -0.45 12.64
CA GLU A 142 -14.75 -0.51 11.28
C GLU A 142 -13.47 -1.36 11.21
N LEU A 143 -12.60 -1.26 12.24
CA LEU A 143 -11.42 -2.13 12.33
C LEU A 143 -11.83 -3.61 12.46
N CYS A 144 -12.80 -3.91 13.32
CA CYS A 144 -13.32 -5.26 13.50
C CYS A 144 -13.98 -5.80 12.23
N ASP A 145 -14.86 -5.03 11.58
CA ASP A 145 -15.53 -5.44 10.34
C ASP A 145 -14.49 -5.72 9.24
N SER A 146 -13.50 -4.82 9.08
CA SER A 146 -12.42 -4.98 8.11
C SER A 146 -11.61 -6.27 8.36
N ALA A 147 -11.30 -6.56 9.62
CA ALA A 147 -10.58 -7.78 9.99
C ALA A 147 -11.43 -9.04 9.90
N TYR A 148 -12.74 -8.92 10.18
CA TYR A 148 -13.68 -10.03 10.17
C TYR A 148 -13.74 -10.69 8.80
N ASP A 149 -13.96 -9.92 7.73
CA ASP A 149 -14.02 -10.46 6.38
C ASP A 149 -12.74 -11.24 6.03
N ARG A 150 -11.56 -10.72 6.42
CA ARG A 150 -10.28 -11.41 6.17
C ARG A 150 -10.18 -12.73 6.91
N ILE A 151 -10.67 -12.77 8.14
CA ILE A 151 -10.62 -13.94 9.01
C ILE A 151 -11.63 -14.98 8.56
N GLU A 152 -12.87 -14.57 8.30
CA GLU A 152 -13.97 -15.44 7.88
C GLU A 152 -13.57 -16.30 6.66
N TYR A 153 -12.96 -15.68 5.65
CA TYR A 153 -12.60 -16.38 4.41
C TYR A 153 -11.16 -16.94 4.38
N GLY A 154 -10.28 -16.51 5.29
CA GLY A 154 -8.83 -16.73 5.14
C GLY A 154 -8.10 -17.28 6.35
N PHE A 155 -8.76 -17.45 7.50
CA PHE A 155 -8.09 -17.75 8.77
C PHE A 155 -7.14 -18.95 8.69
N ASP A 156 -7.62 -20.12 8.28
CA ASP A 156 -6.82 -21.35 8.27
C ASP A 156 -5.58 -21.24 7.38
N LYS A 157 -5.73 -20.61 6.21
CA LYS A 157 -4.62 -20.38 5.28
C LYS A 157 -3.59 -19.44 5.91
N TYR A 158 -4.03 -18.30 6.41
CA TYR A 158 -3.13 -17.29 6.99
C TYR A 158 -2.46 -17.80 8.26
N TYR A 159 -3.19 -18.51 9.10
CA TYR A 159 -2.66 -19.10 10.32
C TYR A 159 -1.58 -20.13 10.02
N LYS A 160 -1.80 -21.03 9.05
CA LYS A 160 -0.78 -21.99 8.60
C LYS A 160 0.46 -21.30 8.02
N GLN A 161 0.28 -20.27 7.19
CA GLN A 161 1.40 -19.49 6.66
C GLN A 161 2.26 -18.87 7.77
N ILE A 162 1.60 -18.29 8.78
CA ILE A 162 2.27 -17.71 9.94
C ILE A 162 3.01 -18.79 10.74
N GLN A 163 2.39 -19.94 11.02
CA GLN A 163 3.03 -21.03 11.76
C GLN A 163 4.26 -21.60 11.04
N GLN A 164 4.20 -21.71 9.72
CA GLN A 164 5.26 -22.33 8.91
C GLN A 164 6.37 -21.33 8.53
N GLY A 165 6.18 -20.04 8.80
CA GLY A 165 7.12 -19.00 8.36
C GLY A 165 7.26 -18.92 6.84
N ASN A 166 6.28 -19.46 6.10
CA ASN A 166 6.34 -19.67 4.65
C ASN A 166 4.99 -19.41 3.98
N ALA A 167 5.02 -18.82 2.78
CA ALA A 167 3.88 -18.59 1.91
C ALA A 167 3.99 -19.43 0.64
#